data_AF-A0A8J2H3P4-F1
#
_entry.id   AF-A0A8J2H3P4-F1
#
_cell.length_a   1.000
_cell.length_b   1.000
_cell.length_c   1.000
_cell.angle_alpha   90.00
_cell.angle_beta   90.00
_cell.angle_gamma   90.00
#
_symmetry.space_group_name_H-M   'P 1'
#
loop_
_entity.id
_entity.type
_entity.pdbx_description
1 polymer ?
#
loop_
_entity_poly.entity_id
_entity_poly.type
_entity_poly.pdbx_seq_one_letter_code
_entity_poly.pdbx_strand_id
1 'polypeptide(L)'
;MFITTLMYIFNCEICHYQGSVRGIPDSWVAISTCYGLKGVIFDGENMHHIHPEYETIESNHYLYKHSDLLNNYTCGYKGNHDATSHLNHLREKRATEAVRGPYNANRQSRYVELVLVIDKKEYTALGQDLQKVYHHCKDIANIINAFNLFKFEAQQLPKFKT
;
A
#
# COMPACT_ATOMS: atom_id res chain seq x y z
N MET A 1 -15.04 -33.86 -11.14
CA MET A 1 -15.04 -33.51 -9.71
C MET A 1 -13.88 -34.21 -9.05
N PHE A 2 -12.76 -33.52 -8.86
CA PHE A 2 -11.71 -33.80 -7.87
C PHE A 2 -11.02 -32.47 -7.60
N ILE A 3 -11.39 -31.83 -6.49
CA ILE A 3 -10.70 -30.64 -5.98
C ILE A 3 -9.60 -31.17 -5.07
N THR A 4 -8.41 -31.31 -5.62
CA THR A 4 -7.14 -31.41 -4.89
C THR A 4 -6.43 -30.09 -5.16
N THR A 5 -6.39 -29.15 -4.24
CA THR A 5 -5.44 -29.15 -3.12
C THR A 5 -5.94 -28.16 -2.09
N LEU A 6 -5.90 -28.59 -0.83
CA LEU A 6 -6.12 -27.80 0.37
C LEU A 6 -5.35 -26.48 0.28
N MET A 7 -6.11 -25.39 0.40
CA MET A 7 -5.83 -24.22 1.22
C MET A 7 -4.46 -24.32 1.91
N TYR A 8 -3.41 -23.81 1.25
CA TYR A 8 -2.25 -23.34 1.99
C TYR A 8 -2.82 -22.25 2.89
N ILE A 9 -3.01 -22.61 4.16
CA ILE A 9 -3.13 -21.65 5.26
C ILE A 9 -1.86 -20.83 5.13
N PHE A 10 -2.00 -19.70 4.45
CA PHE A 10 -0.99 -18.67 4.34
C PHE A 10 -0.63 -18.37 5.79
N ASN A 11 0.63 -18.59 6.18
CA ASN A 11 1.11 -18.22 7.50
C ASN A 11 0.65 -16.78 7.76
N CYS A 12 -0.39 -16.65 8.59
CA CYS A 12 -0.85 -15.36 9.07
C CYS A 12 0.16 -14.99 10.15
N GLU A 13 1.36 -14.62 9.74
CA GLU A 13 2.30 -13.97 10.62
C GLU A 13 1.62 -12.68 11.05
N ILE A 14 1.14 -12.66 12.29
CA ILE A 14 0.62 -11.47 12.93
C ILE A 14 1.83 -10.59 13.24
N CYS A 15 2.30 -9.88 12.20
CA CYS A 15 3.46 -9.01 12.28
C CYS A 15 3.18 -7.60 11.74
N HIS A 16 1.96 -7.34 11.25
CA HIS A 16 1.47 -6.03 10.86
C HIS A 16 0.58 -5.44 11.95
N TYR A 17 0.92 -4.25 12.41
CA TYR A 17 0.28 -3.56 13.51
C TYR A 17 -0.14 -2.16 13.08
N GLN A 18 -1.30 -1.74 13.59
CA GLN A 18 -1.86 -0.42 13.37
C GLN A 18 -2.31 0.17 14.70
N GLY A 19 -2.30 1.50 14.80
CA GLY A 19 -2.75 2.17 16.02
C GLY A 19 -2.62 3.68 15.92
N SER A 20 -2.59 4.34 17.07
CA SER A 20 -2.37 5.78 17.21
C SER A 20 -1.29 6.05 18.26
N VAL A 21 -0.71 7.24 18.21
CA VAL A 21 0.28 7.68 19.19
C VAL A 21 -0.45 8.11 20.46
N ARG A 22 -0.05 7.55 21.60
CA ARG A 22 -0.66 7.85 22.90
C ARG A 22 -0.55 9.34 23.21
N GLY A 23 -1.70 9.98 23.49
CA GLY A 23 -1.76 11.39 23.88
C GLY A 23 -1.79 12.37 22.71
N ILE A 24 -1.77 11.88 21.45
CA ILE A 24 -1.85 12.73 20.25
C ILE A 24 -3.13 12.38 19.48
N PRO A 25 -4.13 13.25 19.45
CA PRO A 25 -5.34 13.03 18.64
C PRO A 25 -5.00 13.01 17.15
N ASP A 26 -5.82 12.31 16.37
CA ASP A 26 -5.70 12.18 14.90
C ASP A 26 -4.37 11.61 14.37
N SER A 27 -3.50 11.15 15.28
CA SER A 27 -2.30 10.38 14.95
C SER A 27 -2.65 8.97 14.51
N TRP A 28 -1.82 8.40 13.65
CA TRP A 28 -1.96 7.02 13.21
C TRP A 28 -0.59 6.40 12.94
N VAL A 29 -0.54 5.08 13.06
CA VAL A 29 0.69 4.29 12.98
C VAL A 29 0.41 3.03 12.18
N ALA A 30 1.36 2.65 11.32
CA ALA A 30 1.36 1.40 10.59
C ALA A 30 2.77 0.80 10.63
N ILE A 31 2.95 -0.29 11.37
CA ILE A 31 4.25 -0.91 11.62
C ILE A 31 4.23 -2.38 11.23
N SER A 32 5.36 -2.87 10.77
CA SER A 32 5.65 -4.26 10.44
C SER A 32 6.83 -4.72 11.30
N THR A 33 6.74 -5.92 11.87
CA THR A 33 7.82 -6.60 12.61
C THR A 33 8.28 -7.89 11.93
N CYS A 34 7.81 -8.16 10.70
CA CYS A 34 8.04 -9.45 10.04
C CYS A 34 9.54 -9.69 9.75
N TYR A 35 10.28 -8.61 9.44
CA TYR A 35 11.70 -8.64 9.09
C TYR A 35 12.42 -7.42 9.69
N GLY A 36 12.31 -7.29 11.01
CA GLY A 36 12.69 -6.07 11.72
C GLY A 36 11.58 -5.04 11.79
N LEU A 37 11.82 -3.97 12.55
CA LEU A 37 10.84 -2.92 12.82
C LEU A 37 10.86 -1.87 11.70
N LYS A 38 9.80 -1.85 10.87
CA LYS A 38 9.66 -0.89 9.78
C LYS A 38 8.23 -0.35 9.67
N GLY A 39 8.07 0.84 9.10
CA GLY A 39 6.75 1.40 8.82
C GLY A 39 6.69 2.92 8.97
N VAL A 40 5.49 3.43 9.20
CA VAL A 40 5.18 4.86 9.20
C VAL A 40 4.43 5.25 10.46
N ILE A 41 4.79 6.42 11.00
CA ILE A 41 4.15 7.06 12.15
C ILE A 41 3.77 8.48 11.73
N PHE A 42 2.48 8.81 11.80
CA PHE A 42 2.00 10.18 11.67
C PHE A 42 1.65 10.70 13.07
N ASP A 43 2.36 11.74 13.51
CA ASP A 43 2.20 12.33 14.86
C ASP A 43 1.19 13.49 14.90
N GLY A 44 0.30 13.58 13.90
CA GLY A 44 -0.66 14.69 13.78
C GLY A 44 -0.14 15.87 12.96
N GLU A 45 1.18 16.01 12.78
CA GLU A 45 1.78 17.11 12.04
C GLU A 45 2.76 16.62 10.96
N ASN A 46 3.62 15.68 11.31
CA ASN A 46 4.73 15.19 10.52
C ASN A 46 4.66 13.67 10.33
N MET A 47 5.01 13.23 9.12
CA MET A 47 5.19 11.82 8.83
C MET A 47 6.63 11.38 9.16
N HIS A 48 6.75 10.33 9.94
CA HIS A 48 8.02 9.71 10.32
C HIS A 48 8.08 8.30 9.75
N HIS A 49 9.29 7.91 9.33
CA HIS A 49 9.57 6.58 8.80
C HIS A 49 10.52 5.87 9.75
N ILE A 50 10.24 4.60 10.01
CA ILE A 50 11.14 3.71 10.72
C ILE A 50 11.62 2.62 9.77
N HIS A 51 12.93 2.38 9.75
CA HIS A 51 13.55 1.39 8.87
C HIS A 51 14.71 0.67 9.59
N PRO A 52 14.79 -0.66 9.50
CA PRO A 52 15.88 -1.42 10.10
C PRO A 52 17.17 -1.29 9.27
N GLU A 53 18.32 -1.30 9.94
CA GLU A 53 19.64 -1.41 9.28
C GLU A 53 19.82 -2.80 8.64
N TYR A 54 19.33 -3.84 9.31
CA TYR A 54 19.28 -5.22 8.82
C TYR A 54 17.92 -5.82 9.11
N GLU A 55 17.41 -6.72 8.24
CA GLU A 55 16.09 -7.38 8.28
C GLU A 55 15.83 -8.28 9.53
N THR A 56 16.06 -7.73 10.73
CA THR A 56 15.96 -8.37 12.05
C THR A 56 15.48 -7.35 13.07
N ILE A 57 14.89 -7.80 14.18
CA ILE A 57 14.34 -6.89 15.20
C ILE A 57 15.40 -6.40 16.19
N GLU A 58 16.55 -7.07 16.26
CA GLU A 58 17.66 -6.75 17.16
C GLU A 58 18.65 -5.75 16.53
N SER A 59 18.53 -5.48 15.23
CA SER A 59 19.36 -4.48 14.55
C SER A 59 19.03 -3.06 15.01
N ASN A 60 19.90 -2.10 14.68
CA ASN A 60 19.54 -0.69 14.87
C ASN A 60 18.40 -0.31 13.91
N HIS A 61 17.54 0.60 14.33
CA HIS A 61 16.49 1.18 13.50
C HIS A 61 16.72 2.67 13.31
N TYR A 62 16.61 3.13 12.07
CA TYR A 62 16.62 4.54 11.73
C TYR A 62 15.20 5.09 11.86
N LEU A 63 15.06 6.20 12.57
CA LEU A 63 13.83 7.00 12.63
C LEU A 63 14.12 8.36 12.03
N TYR A 64 13.39 8.74 10.98
CA TYR A 64 13.60 10.01 10.28
C TYR A 64 12.28 10.63 9.83
N LYS A 65 12.25 11.96 9.72
CA LYS A 65 11.09 12.67 9.17
C LYS A 65 11.06 12.52 7.67
N HIS A 66 9.86 12.40 7.11
CA HIS A 66 9.67 12.39 5.67
C HIS A 66 10.20 13.66 5.01
N SER A 67 10.10 14.81 5.70
CA SER A 67 10.63 16.11 5.25
C SER A 67 12.14 16.12 5.02
N ASP A 68 12.87 15.25 5.70
CA ASP A 68 14.34 15.23 5.67
C ASP A 68 14.87 14.41 4.49
N LEU A 69 13.98 13.70 3.77
CA LEU A 69 14.33 13.01 2.54
C LEU A 69 14.62 14.03 1.44
N LEU A 70 15.91 14.13 1.09
CA LEU A 70 16.40 14.93 -0.04
C LEU A 70 16.05 14.26 -1.37
N ASN A 71 14.76 14.25 -1.71
CA ASN A 71 14.26 13.71 -2.95
C ASN A 71 13.79 14.84 -3.87
N ASN A 72 14.07 14.68 -5.16
CA ASN A 72 13.42 15.49 -6.17
C ASN A 72 11.98 15.00 -6.30
N TYR A 73 11.03 15.72 -5.70
CA TYR A 73 9.59 15.39 -5.77
C TYR A 73 8.98 15.53 -7.18
N THR A 74 9.78 15.87 -8.20
CA THR A 74 9.31 15.86 -9.58
C THR A 74 9.12 14.42 -10.05
N CYS A 75 7.87 14.00 -10.19
CA CYS A 75 7.52 12.90 -11.09
C CYS A 75 7.81 13.36 -12.53
N GLY A 76 8.32 12.49 -13.41
CA GLY A 76 8.65 12.80 -14.82
C GLY A 76 7.44 13.21 -15.70
N TYR A 77 6.30 13.48 -15.09
CA TYR A 77 5.10 13.99 -15.71
C TYR A 77 5.17 15.52 -15.87
N LYS A 78 5.42 15.98 -17.10
CA LYS A 78 5.38 17.40 -17.48
C LYS A 78 3.97 17.84 -17.89
N GLY A 79 2.98 17.57 -17.04
CA GLY A 79 1.63 18.12 -17.24
C GLY A 79 1.51 19.47 -16.53
N ASN A 80 0.95 20.48 -17.20
CA ASN A 80 0.58 21.72 -16.54
C ASN A 80 -0.37 21.40 -15.38
N HIS A 81 -0.09 21.94 -14.21
CA HIS A 81 -0.92 21.81 -13.02
C HIS A 81 -2.21 22.65 -13.10
N ASP A 82 -2.79 22.78 -14.29
CA ASP A 82 -4.16 23.23 -14.44
C ASP A 82 -5.08 22.01 -14.27
N ALA A 83 -5.32 21.63 -13.02
CA ALA A 83 -6.42 20.75 -12.68
C ALA A 83 -7.79 21.33 -13.09
N THR A 84 -7.84 22.58 -13.55
CA THR A 84 -9.04 23.32 -13.98
C THR A 84 -9.16 23.54 -15.49
N SER A 85 -8.11 23.43 -16.31
CA SER A 85 -8.21 23.74 -17.76
C SER A 85 -8.43 22.51 -18.65
N HIS A 86 -8.13 21.29 -18.17
CA HIS A 86 -8.46 20.05 -18.88
C HIS A 86 -9.93 19.60 -18.70
N LEU A 87 -10.71 20.25 -17.83
CA LEU A 87 -12.14 19.98 -17.69
C LEU A 87 -12.99 20.61 -18.80
N ASN A 88 -12.44 21.55 -19.57
CA ASN A 88 -13.22 22.33 -20.55
C ASN A 88 -13.15 21.81 -22.00
N HIS A 89 -12.28 20.84 -22.30
CA HIS A 89 -12.19 20.22 -23.63
C HIS A 89 -12.40 18.70 -23.65
N LEU A 90 -12.85 18.10 -22.54
CA LEU A 90 -13.43 16.74 -22.50
C LEU A 90 -14.96 16.78 -22.42
N ARG A 91 -15.57 17.90 -22.82
CA ARG A 91 -17.01 18.02 -23.07
C ARG A 91 -17.31 17.73 -24.54
N GLU A 92 -17.04 16.51 -24.98
CA GLU A 92 -17.80 15.95 -26.10
C GLU A 92 -17.77 14.42 -26.01
N LYS A 93 -18.94 13.87 -25.69
CA LYS A 93 -19.28 12.43 -25.64
C LYS A 93 -18.62 11.60 -24.54
N ARG A 94 -18.95 11.91 -23.28
CA ARG A 94 -19.31 10.83 -22.36
C ARG A 94 -20.78 11.02 -22.01
N ALA A 95 -21.60 10.11 -22.50
CA ALA A 95 -22.93 9.95 -21.97
C ALA A 95 -22.83 9.90 -20.44
N THR A 96 -23.80 10.50 -19.77
CA THR A 96 -24.09 10.42 -18.34
C THR A 96 -24.39 8.98 -17.89
N GLU A 97 -23.56 8.03 -18.28
CA GLU A 97 -23.50 6.73 -17.64
C GLU A 97 -22.65 6.93 -16.40
N ALA A 98 -23.34 6.98 -15.26
CA ALA A 98 -22.74 6.86 -13.95
C ALA A 98 -21.61 5.83 -14.04
N VAL A 99 -20.40 6.20 -13.63
CA VAL A 99 -19.25 5.30 -13.55
C VAL A 99 -19.74 4.01 -12.91
N ARG A 100 -19.91 2.97 -13.73
CA ARG A 100 -20.34 1.66 -13.24
C ARG A 100 -19.26 1.23 -12.26
N GLY A 101 -19.64 1.01 -11.01
CA GLY A 101 -18.77 0.34 -10.05
C GLY A 101 -18.29 -0.99 -10.64
N PRO A 102 -17.16 -1.54 -10.15
CA PRO A 102 -16.58 -2.77 -10.69
C PRO A 102 -17.64 -3.86 -10.87
N TYR A 103 -17.50 -4.66 -11.93
CA TYR A 103 -18.45 -5.73 -12.25
C TYR A 103 -18.57 -6.66 -11.03
N ASN A 104 -19.77 -6.79 -10.45
CA ASN A 104 -20.07 -7.47 -9.16
C ASN A 104 -19.73 -6.72 -7.86
N ALA A 105 -19.61 -5.39 -7.87
CA ALA A 105 -19.50 -4.62 -6.64
C ALA A 105 -20.75 -4.80 -5.75
N ASN A 106 -20.59 -5.53 -4.63
CA ASN A 106 -21.62 -5.64 -3.62
C ASN A 106 -21.79 -4.27 -2.94
N ARG A 107 -22.93 -3.60 -3.16
CA ARG A 107 -23.26 -2.30 -2.53
C ARG A 107 -23.25 -2.32 -0.99
N GLN A 108 -23.32 -3.50 -0.38
CA GLN A 108 -23.24 -3.68 1.08
C GLN A 108 -21.82 -3.97 1.59
N SER A 109 -20.86 -4.23 0.69
CA SER A 109 -19.47 -4.43 1.07
C SER A 109 -18.83 -3.11 1.45
N ARG A 110 -18.17 -3.07 2.61
CA ARG A 110 -17.30 -1.95 3.03
C ARG A 110 -15.84 -2.13 2.57
N TYR A 111 -15.59 -3.15 1.75
CA TYR A 111 -14.27 -3.52 1.28
C TYR A 111 -14.08 -3.07 -0.16
N VAL A 112 -12.89 -2.54 -0.45
CA VAL A 112 -12.44 -2.21 -1.80
C VAL A 112 -11.39 -3.24 -2.21
N GLU A 113 -11.43 -3.68 -3.46
CA GLU A 113 -10.40 -4.58 -4.02
C GLU A 113 -9.18 -3.76 -4.42
N LEU A 114 -8.00 -4.13 -3.91
CA LEU A 114 -6.73 -3.49 -4.23
C LEU A 114 -5.87 -4.43 -5.06
N VAL A 115 -5.46 -3.97 -6.25
CA VAL A 115 -4.48 -4.66 -7.09
C VAL A 115 -3.17 -3.89 -7.07
N LEU A 116 -2.12 -4.52 -6.55
CA LEU A 116 -0.76 -3.98 -6.56
C LEU A 116 0.05 -4.66 -7.67
N VAL A 117 0.56 -3.86 -8.60
CA VAL A 117 1.39 -4.32 -9.71
C VAL A 117 2.82 -3.84 -9.49
N ILE A 118 3.75 -4.78 -9.34
CA ILE A 118 5.18 -4.49 -9.20
C ILE A 118 5.83 -4.53 -10.58
N ASP A 119 6.47 -3.43 -10.97
CA ASP A 119 7.17 -3.36 -12.25
C ASP A 119 8.44 -4.24 -12.26
N LYS A 120 9.02 -4.43 -13.45
CA LYS A 120 10.20 -5.30 -13.59
C LYS A 120 11.44 -4.75 -12.88
N LYS A 121 11.59 -3.42 -12.81
CA LYS A 121 12.74 -2.77 -12.18
C LYS A 121 12.69 -3.00 -10.67
N GLU A 122 11.53 -2.76 -10.07
CA GLU A 122 11.27 -2.98 -8.65
C GLU A 122 11.38 -4.46 -8.29
N TYR A 123 10.81 -5.36 -9.10
CA TYR A 123 10.99 -6.80 -8.90
C TYR A 123 12.47 -7.22 -8.89
N THR A 124 13.29 -6.59 -9.73
CA THR A 124 14.73 -6.84 -9.77
C THR A 124 15.43 -6.25 -8.54
N ALA A 125 15.01 -5.06 -8.08
CA ALA A 125 15.51 -4.45 -6.85
C ALA A 125 15.19 -5.29 -5.61
N LEU A 126 14.03 -5.97 -5.62
CA LEU A 126 13.63 -6.95 -4.60
C LEU A 126 14.30 -8.33 -4.76
N GLY A 127 15.42 -8.38 -5.49
CA GLY A 127 16.23 -9.60 -5.66
C GLY A 127 15.55 -10.69 -6.48
N GLN A 128 14.54 -10.34 -7.31
CA GLN A 128 13.74 -11.29 -8.08
C GLN A 128 13.04 -12.34 -7.20
N ASP A 129 12.82 -12.02 -5.93
CA ASP A 129 12.21 -12.91 -4.95
C ASP A 129 10.71 -12.60 -4.80
N LEU A 130 9.87 -13.60 -5.11
CA LEU A 130 8.42 -13.46 -4.99
C LEU A 130 7.96 -13.26 -3.53
N GLN A 131 8.63 -13.87 -2.55
CA GLN A 131 8.30 -13.65 -1.15
C GLN A 131 8.58 -12.20 -0.76
N LYS A 132 9.73 -11.65 -1.14
CA LYS A 132 10.04 -10.22 -0.90
C LYS A 132 9.00 -9.31 -1.55
N VAL A 133 8.54 -9.62 -2.76
CA VAL A 133 7.42 -8.92 -3.41
C VAL A 133 6.14 -9.01 -2.59
N TYR A 134 5.76 -10.19 -2.11
CA TYR A 134 4.55 -10.34 -1.30
C TYR A 134 4.64 -9.57 0.02
N HIS A 135 5.77 -9.62 0.71
CA HIS A 135 5.97 -8.86 1.94
C HIS A 135 5.95 -7.36 1.69
N HIS A 136 6.60 -6.89 0.61
CA HIS A 136 6.56 -5.49 0.21
C HIS A 136 5.12 -5.00 -0.06
N CYS A 137 4.33 -5.77 -0.81
CA CYS A 137 2.93 -5.47 -1.06
C CYS A 137 2.08 -5.47 0.23
N LYS A 138 2.34 -6.38 1.17
CA LYS A 138 1.65 -6.41 2.47
C LYS A 138 1.97 -5.17 3.32
N ASP A 139 3.23 -4.73 3.33
CA ASP A 139 3.63 -3.53 4.06
C ASP A 139 2.92 -2.29 3.49
N ILE A 140 2.84 -2.17 2.15
CA ILE A 140 2.07 -1.11 1.49
C ILE A 140 0.60 -1.17 1.88
N ALA A 141 -0.03 -2.35 1.80
CA ALA A 141 -1.43 -2.52 2.17
C ALA A 141 -1.67 -2.18 3.65
N ASN A 142 -0.73 -2.51 4.54
CA ASN A 142 -0.80 -2.15 5.95
C ASN A 142 -0.81 -0.64 6.17
N ILE A 143 0.04 0.11 5.46
CA ILE A 143 0.08 1.58 5.53
C ILE A 143 -1.23 2.18 5.00
N ILE A 144 -1.70 1.70 3.84
CA ILE A 144 -2.96 2.16 3.24
C ILE A 144 -4.14 1.93 4.20
N ASN A 145 -4.21 0.76 4.82
CA ASN A 145 -5.27 0.43 5.77
C ASN A 145 -5.27 1.32 7.01
N ALA A 146 -4.11 1.73 7.51
CA ALA A 146 -4.00 2.56 8.72
C ALA A 146 -4.53 3.98 8.52
N PHE A 147 -4.60 4.44 7.26
CA PHE A 147 -5.18 5.74 6.91
C PHE A 147 -6.71 5.80 7.13
N ASN A 148 -7.35 4.70 7.57
CA ASN A 148 -8.77 4.59 7.95
C ASN A 148 -9.81 5.02 6.88
N LEU A 149 -9.39 5.32 5.66
CA LEU A 149 -10.31 5.66 4.56
C LEU A 149 -10.96 4.42 3.93
N PHE A 150 -10.28 3.28 3.96
CA PHE A 150 -10.71 2.04 3.34
C PHE A 150 -10.16 0.85 4.11
N LYS A 151 -10.94 -0.24 4.21
CA LYS A 151 -10.46 -1.53 4.73
C LYS A 151 -10.16 -2.46 3.57
N PHE A 152 -8.89 -2.81 3.41
CA PHE A 152 -8.38 -3.76 2.42
C PHE A 152 -7.94 -5.05 3.11
N GLU A 153 -8.29 -6.19 2.53
CA GLU A 153 -7.73 -7.50 2.89
C GLU A 153 -6.80 -7.94 1.77
N ALA A 154 -5.52 -8.18 2.09
CA ALA A 154 -4.54 -8.60 1.11
C ALA A 154 -4.75 -10.06 0.76
N GLN A 155 -5.36 -10.34 -0.40
CA GLN A 155 -5.50 -11.69 -0.94
C GLN A 155 -4.44 -11.91 -2.02
N GLN A 156 -3.72 -13.03 -1.92
CA GLN A 156 -2.76 -13.41 -2.96
C GLN A 156 -3.52 -13.84 -4.21
N LEU A 157 -3.42 -13.05 -5.28
CA LEU A 157 -3.95 -13.46 -6.57
C LEU A 157 -3.13 -14.64 -7.13
N PRO A 158 -3.78 -15.64 -7.76
CA PRO A 158 -3.09 -16.74 -8.41
C PRO A 158 -2.13 -16.19 -9.48
N LYS A 159 -0.97 -16.85 -9.63
CA LYS A 159 0.02 -16.48 -10.66
C LYS A 159 -0.67 -16.37 -12.02
N PHE A 160 -0.59 -15.20 -12.65
CA PHE A 160 -0.93 -15.07 -14.06
C PHE A 160 0.07 -15.93 -14.84
N LYS A 161 -0.40 -17.06 -15.37
CA LYS A 161 0.31 -17.77 -16.43
C LYS A 161 0.13 -16.96 -17.70
N THR A 162 1.18 -16.28 -18.15
CA THR A 162 1.37 -15.95 -19.57
C THR A 162 1.60 -17.21 -20.37
#